data_AF-A0A139PFP5-F1
#
_entry.id   AF-A0A139PFP5-F1
#
_cell.length_a   1.000
_cell.length_b   1.000
_cell.length_c   1.000
_cell.angle_alpha   90.00
_cell.angle_beta   90.00
_cell.angle_gamma   90.00
#
_symmetry.space_group_name_H-M   'P 1'
#
loop_
_entity.id
_entity.type
_entity.pdbx_description
1 polymer ?
#
loop_
_entity_poly.entity_id
_entity_poly.type
_entity_poly.pdbx_seq_one_letter_code
_entity_poly.pdbx_strand_id
1 'polypeptide(L)' 'MITDIVNSNSEILALGSNMDKVEAAFNFKLENNHAFLPGAVSRKKQVVPQLTESFNG' A
#
# COMPACT_ATOMS: atom_id res chain seq x y z
N MET A 1 3.99 1.42 -6.02
CA MET A 1 3.81 -0.05 -5.99
C MET A 1 4.81 -0.64 -6.96
N ILE A 2 5.81 -1.32 -6.41
CA ILE A 2 6.85 -2.04 -7.12
C ILE A 2 6.51 -3.51 -6.93
N THR A 3 6.09 -4.20 -8.00
CA THR A 3 5.61 -5.58 -7.92
C THR A 3 6.70 -6.54 -8.36
N ASP A 4 7.08 -7.44 -7.47
CA ASP A 4 7.87 -8.63 -7.79
C ASP A 4 6.92 -9.67 -8.42
N ILE A 5 7.04 -9.84 -9.73
CA ILE A 5 6.22 -10.80 -10.51
C ILE A 5 6.65 -12.25 -10.31
N VAL A 6 7.86 -12.50 -9.80
CA VAL A 6 8.38 -13.86 -9.57
C VAL A 6 7.85 -14.37 -8.23
N ASN A 7 7.90 -13.53 -7.19
CA ASN A 7 7.44 -13.87 -5.85
C ASN A 7 6.01 -13.40 -5.55
N SER A 8 5.33 -12.74 -6.51
CA SER A 8 3.97 -12.20 -6.38
C SER A 8 3.77 -11.27 -5.17
N ASN A 9 4.79 -10.50 -4.83
CA ASN A 9 4.78 -9.53 -3.73
C ASN A 9 4.87 -8.12 -4.26
N SER A 10 4.42 -7.13 -3.48
CA SER A 10 4.62 -5.74 -3.85
C SER A 10 5.18 -4.90 -2.71
N GLU A 11 6.05 -3.97 -3.06
CA GLU A 11 6.52 -2.93 -2.18
C GLU A 11 5.80 -1.62 -2.49
N ILE A 12 5.33 -0.95 -1.45
CA ILE A 12 4.58 0.30 -1.54
C ILE A 12 5.48 1.41 -1.05
N LEU A 13 5.99 2.21 -1.99
CA LEU A 13 6.58 3.52 -1.70
C LEU A 13 5.47 4.57 -1.71
N ALA A 14 5.31 5.29 -0.61
CA ALA A 14 4.34 6.36 -0.45
C ALA A 14 5.04 7.65 -0.02
N LEU A 15 4.79 8.74 -0.73
CA LEU A 15 5.35 10.06 -0.44
C LEU A 15 4.20 11.08 -0.44
N GLY A 16 4.11 11.89 0.61
CA GLY A 16 3.12 12.97 0.70
C GLY A 16 2.66 13.24 2.12
N SER A 17 1.67 14.13 2.27
CA SER A 17 1.18 14.58 3.57
C SER A 17 0.25 13.60 4.29
N ASN A 18 -0.28 12.60 3.58
CA ASN A 18 -1.29 11.64 4.10
C ASN A 18 -0.72 10.22 4.26
N MET A 19 0.52 10.11 4.74
CA MET A 19 1.20 8.81 4.95
C MET A 19 0.50 7.98 6.02
N ASP A 20 -0.02 8.62 7.05
CA ASP A 20 -0.87 8.07 8.11
C ASP A 20 -2.10 7.32 7.56
N LYS A 21 -2.75 7.86 6.52
CA LYS A 21 -3.86 7.19 5.84
C LYS A 21 -3.42 5.96 5.07
N VAL A 22 -2.23 5.99 4.46
CA VAL A 22 -1.69 4.82 3.76
C VAL A 22 -1.36 3.71 4.75
N GLU A 23 -0.77 4.06 5.90
CA GLU A 23 -0.50 3.10 6.99
C GLU A 23 -1.80 2.49 7.54
N ALA A 24 -2.82 3.32 7.78
CA ALA A 24 -4.14 2.88 8.25
C ALA A 24 -4.85 1.97 7.24
N ALA A 25 -4.79 2.30 5.94
CA ALA A 25 -5.43 1.53 4.87
C ALA A 25 -4.94 0.08 4.77
N PHE A 26 -3.67 -0.16 5.08
CA PHE A 26 -3.05 -1.47 4.88
C PHE A 26 -2.51 -2.10 6.17
N ASN A 27 -2.75 -1.44 7.31
CA ASN A 27 -2.31 -1.84 8.64
C ASN A 27 -0.82 -2.22 8.69
N PHE A 28 0.01 -1.44 7.97
CA PHE A 28 1.47 -1.53 8.02
C PHE A 28 2.07 -0.20 8.44
N LYS A 29 3.33 -0.22 8.86
CA LYS A 29 4.10 1.00 9.11
C LYS A 29 5.03 1.27 7.94
N LEU A 30 5.09 2.51 7.48
CA LEU A 30 6.05 2.96 6.48
C LEU A 30 7.40 3.17 7.16
N GLU A 31 8.39 2.37 6.77
CA GLU A 31 9.77 2.55 7.16
C GLU A 31 10.51 3.20 5.99
N ASN A 32 11.13 4.36 6.21
CA ASN A 32 11.82 5.11 5.15
C ASN A 32 10.93 5.33 3.89
N ASN A 33 9.67 5.73 4.12
CA ASN A 33 8.63 5.99 3.11
C ASN A 33 8.17 4.77 2.29
N HIS A 34 8.61 3.56 2.64
CA HIS A 34 8.17 2.34 1.97
C HIS A 34 7.67 1.29 2.96
N ALA A 35 6.85 0.36 2.47
CA ALA A 35 6.39 -0.79 3.22
C ALA A 35 6.19 -1.99 2.31
N PHE A 36 6.41 -3.18 2.88
CA PHE A 36 6.22 -4.43 2.16
C PHE A 36 4.77 -4.90 2.28
N LEU A 37 4.14 -5.15 1.13
CA LEU A 37 2.76 -5.63 1.02
C LEU A 37 2.75 -7.03 0.37
N PRO A 38 2.78 -8.10 1.20
CA PRO A 38 2.82 -9.46 0.70
C PRO A 38 1.52 -9.81 -0.05
N GLY A 39 1.64 -10.50 -1.18
CA GLY A 39 0.48 -10.98 -1.96
C GLY A 39 -0.33 -9.89 -2.69
N ALA A 40 0.10 -8.63 -2.67
CA ALA A 40 -0.50 -7.60 -3.51
C ALA A 40 0.03 -7.71 -4.94
N VAL A 41 -0.83 -8.10 -5.86
CA VAL A 41 -0.54 -8.21 -7.31
C VAL A 41 -1.50 -7.39 -8.16
N SER A 42 -2.62 -6.95 -7.58
CA SER A 42 -3.70 -6.26 -8.29
C SER A 42 -4.04 -4.92 -7.64
N ARG A 43 -3.63 -3.83 -8.31
CA ARG A 43 -3.94 -2.47 -7.88
C ARG A 43 -5.45 -2.20 -7.75
N LYS A 44 -6.26 -2.63 -8.73
CA LYS A 44 -7.71 -2.35 -8.77
C LYS A 44 -8.48 -3.02 -7.63
N LYS A 45 -8.09 -4.24 -7.27
CA LYS A 45 -8.80 -5.02 -6.24
C LYS A 45 -8.23 -4.82 -4.84
N GLN A 46 -6.91 -4.66 -4.72
CA GLN A 46 -6.23 -4.72 -3.42
C GLN A 46 -5.76 -3.35 -2.93
N VAL A 47 -5.48 -2.39 -3.82
CA VAL A 47 -4.92 -1.09 -3.42
C VAL A 47 -5.97 0.01 -3.41
N VAL A 48 -6.78 0.11 -4.47
CA VAL A 48 -7.77 1.20 -4.62
C VAL A 48 -8.85 1.19 -3.53
N PRO A 49 -9.49 0.05 -3.18
CA PRO A 49 -10.55 0.05 -2.17
C PRO A 49 -10.04 0.45 -0.78
N GLN A 50 -8.90 -0.09 -0.36
CA GLN A 50 -8.28 0.17 0.95
C GLN A 50 -7.92 1.65 1.12
N LEU A 51 -7.32 2.26 0.10
CA LEU A 51 -7.05 3.69 0.10
C LEU A 51 -8.34 4.52 0.07
N THR A 52 -9.35 4.09 -0.67
CA THR A 52 -10.63 4.83 -0.73
C THR A 52 -11.32 4.83 0.63
N GLU A 53 -11.33 3.69 1.33
CA GLU A 53 -11.85 3.55 2.68
C GLU A 53 -11.11 4.43 3.68
N SER A 54 -9.78 4.41 3.67
CA SER A 54 -9.00 5.25 4.60
C SER A 54 -9.07 6.75 4.31
N PHE A 55 -9.38 7.16 3.08
CA PHE A 55 -9.47 8.58 2.73
C PHE A 55 -10.88 9.17 2.91
N ASN A 56 -11.92 8.34 2.85
CA ASN A 56 -13.33 8.74 2.98
C ASN A 56 -13.97 8.33 4.32
N GLY A 57 -13.28 7.54 5.15
CA GLY A 57 -13.69 7.23 6.53
C GLY A 57 -13.50 8.37 7.51
#